data_AF-A0A927U9N3-F1
#
_entry.id   AF-A0A927U9N3-F1
#
_cell.length_a   1.000
_cell.length_b   1.000
_cell.length_c   1.000
_cell.angle_alpha   90.00
_cell.angle_beta   90.00
_cell.angle_gamma   90.00
#
_symmetry.space_group_name_H-M   'P 1'
#
loop_
_entity.id
_entity.type
_entity.pdbx_description
1 polymer ?
#
loop_
_entity_poly.entity_id
_entity_poly.type
_entity_poly.pdbx_seq_one_letter_code
_entity_poly.pdbx_strand_id
1 'polypeptide(L)'
;MRNTEHIGELTNIAFNGKSYSIRTVNIKGFGDKNISTKSLQNVLLVNDSYVSDEARQIDESIFFFVEDKYINLDDKKLAEHVEKNVS
;
A
#
# COMPACT_ATOMS: atom_id res chain seq x y z
N MET A 1 11.19 15.93 -24.82
CA MET A 1 10.37 16.22 -23.62
C MET A 1 10.51 15.02 -22.70
N ARG A 2 11.10 15.17 -21.51
CA ARG A 2 11.13 14.08 -20.52
C ARG A 2 9.79 14.14 -19.78
N ASN A 3 8.91 13.17 -20.03
CA ASN A 3 7.74 12.96 -19.19
C ASN A 3 8.25 12.42 -17.86
N THR A 4 8.40 13.28 -16.87
CA THR A 4 8.55 12.84 -15.48
C THR A 4 7.20 12.34 -15.02
N GLU A 5 7.00 11.02 -15.11
CA GLU A 5 5.92 10.33 -14.41
C GLU A 5 6.01 10.74 -12.94
N HIS A 6 4.96 11.37 -12.40
CA HIS A 6 4.86 11.57 -10.96
C HIS A 6 4.70 10.19 -10.34
N ILE A 7 5.76 9.76 -9.67
CA ILE A 7 5.78 8.59 -8.80
C ILE A 7 5.37 9.15 -7.45
N GLY A 8 4.16 8.84 -6.97
CA GLY A 8 3.68 9.21 -5.64
C GLY A 8 4.70 8.79 -4.59
N GLU A 9 4.83 9.59 -3.53
CA GLU A 9 5.90 9.46 -2.54
C GLU A 9 5.99 8.02 -2.04
N LEU A 10 7.09 7.35 -2.41
CA LEU A 10 7.42 6.02 -1.90
C LEU A 10 8.01 6.22 -0.51
N THR A 11 7.26 5.81 0.49
CA THR A 11 7.70 5.76 1.89
C THR A 11 7.85 4.30 2.31
N ASN A 12 8.57 4.08 3.41
CA ASN A 12 8.68 2.74 3.99
C ASN A 12 8.21 2.79 5.44
N ILE A 13 7.50 1.74 5.86
CA ILE A 13 7.23 1.48 7.27
C ILE A 13 8.15 0.37 7.76
N ALA A 14 8.70 0.55 8.96
CA ALA A 14 9.46 -0.48 9.64
C ALA A 14 8.50 -1.26 10.55
N PHE A 15 8.45 -2.57 10.42
CA PHE A 15 7.66 -3.45 11.27
C PHE A 15 8.41 -4.76 11.49
N ASN A 16 8.52 -5.22 12.74
CA ASN A 16 9.27 -6.43 13.11
C ASN A 16 10.69 -6.50 12.50
N GLY A 17 11.40 -5.37 12.46
CA GLY A 17 12.77 -5.27 11.94
C GLY A 17 12.89 -5.38 10.40
N LYS A 18 11.77 -5.35 9.67
CA LYS A 18 11.74 -5.32 8.20
C LYS A 18 11.08 -4.03 7.71
N SER A 19 11.50 -3.57 6.53
CA SER A 19 10.91 -2.39 5.88
C SER A 19 9.96 -2.82 4.78
N TYR A 20 8.80 -2.16 4.72
CA TYR A 20 7.74 -2.43 3.75
C TYR A 20 7.35 -1.15 3.03
N SER A 21 7.15 -1.26 1.72
CA SER A 21 6.80 -0.10 0.88
C SER A 21 5.37 0.35 1.08
N ILE A 22 5.19 1.65 1.24
CA ILE A 22 3.91 2.34 1.26
C ILE A 22 3.95 3.44 0.21
N ARG A 23 2.84 3.59 -0.51
CA ARG A 23 2.68 4.65 -1.50
C ARG A 23 1.35 5.35 -1.32
N THR A 24 1.39 6.67 -1.31
CA THR A 24 0.19 7.49 -1.35
C THR A 24 -0.19 7.74 -2.81
N VAL A 25 -1.38 7.30 -3.20
CA VAL A 25 -1.88 7.41 -4.57
C VAL A 25 -3.29 7.99 -4.55
N ASN A 26 -3.59 8.88 -5.49
CA ASN A 26 -4.95 9.40 -5.66
C ASN A 26 -5.83 8.36 -6.38
N ILE A 27 -6.82 7.83 -5.67
CA ILE A 27 -7.77 6.84 -6.18
C ILE A 27 -9.08 7.55 -6.50
N LYS A 28 -9.62 7.37 -7.72
CA LYS A 28 -10.84 8.05 -8.14
C LYS A 28 -12.01 7.67 -7.23
N GLY A 29 -12.67 8.68 -6.66
CA GLY A 29 -13.79 8.50 -5.74
C GLY A 29 -13.41 8.26 -4.28
N PHE A 30 -12.14 8.00 -3.98
CA PHE A 30 -11.64 7.80 -2.61
C PHE A 30 -10.62 8.88 -2.18
N GLY A 31 -10.01 9.60 -3.12
CA GLY A 31 -8.98 10.59 -2.85
C GLY A 31 -7.61 9.95 -2.62
N ASP A 32 -6.71 10.66 -1.92
CA ASP A 32 -5.38 10.14 -1.62
C ASP A 32 -5.46 9.01 -0.59
N LYS A 33 -4.87 7.86 -0.94
CA LYS A 33 -4.89 6.63 -0.14
C LYS A 33 -3.53 5.99 -0.07
N ASN A 34 -3.22 5.44 1.10
CA ASN A 34 -2.02 4.65 1.34
C ASN A 34 -2.23 3.23 0.82
N ILE A 35 -1.35 2.78 -0.05
CA ILE A 35 -1.33 1.43 -0.60
C ILE A 35 -0.04 0.76 -0.13
N SER A 36 -0.13 -0.47 0.33
CA SER A 36 1.04 -1.27 0.72
C SER A 36 0.97 -2.67 0.11
N THR A 37 1.89 -3.55 0.48
CA THR A 37 2.01 -4.88 -0.11
C THR A 37 1.41 -5.97 0.77
N LYS A 38 0.94 -7.05 0.16
CA LYS A 38 0.49 -8.25 0.89
C LYS A 38 1.58 -8.84 1.77
N SER A 39 2.85 -8.66 1.43
CA SER A 39 3.96 -9.04 2.32
C SER A 39 3.93 -8.32 3.68
N LEU A 40 3.46 -7.06 3.73
CA LEU A 40 3.18 -6.38 5.00
C LEU A 40 1.96 -7.00 5.67
N GLN A 41 0.83 -7.13 4.97
CA GLN A 41 -0.41 -7.71 5.52
C GLN A 41 -0.16 -9.07 6.21
N ASN A 42 0.63 -9.94 5.57
CA ASN A 42 0.97 -11.27 6.07
C ASN A 42 1.77 -11.27 7.38
N VAL A 43 2.48 -10.19 7.71
CA VAL A 43 3.20 -10.07 8.98
C VAL A 43 2.42 -9.30 10.04
N LEU A 44 1.41 -8.52 9.64
CA LEU A 44 0.49 -7.84 10.57
C LEU A 44 -0.46 -8.84 11.24
N LEU A 45 -0.77 -9.94 10.56
CA LEU A 45 -1.73 -10.95 11.00
C LEU A 45 -1.06 -12.30 11.29
N VAL A 46 -1.47 -12.96 12.38
CA VAL A 46 -1.20 -14.37 12.68
C VAL A 46 -2.52 -15.03 13.03
N ASN A 47 -2.89 -16.10 12.31
CA ASN A 47 -4.18 -16.79 12.46
C ASN A 47 -5.38 -15.82 12.43
N ASP A 48 -5.42 -14.94 11.42
CA ASP A 48 -6.46 -13.92 11.21
C ASP A 48 -6.62 -12.90 12.36
N SER A 49 -5.63 -12.82 13.26
CA SER A 49 -5.60 -11.85 14.37
C SER A 49 -4.37 -10.97 14.27
N TYR A 50 -4.52 -9.68 14.59
CA TYR A 50 -3.38 -8.76 14.64
C TYR A 50 -2.35 -9.20 15.68
N VAL A 51 -1.07 -9.17 15.30
CA VAL A 51 0.03 -9.57 16.20
C VAL A 51 0.31 -8.56 17.31
N SER A 52 -0.14 -7.32 17.13
CA SER A 52 0.00 -6.22 18.09
C SER A 52 -0.98 -5.08 17.80
N ASP A 53 -1.16 -4.16 18.75
CA ASP A 53 -1.91 -2.92 18.50
C ASP A 53 -1.26 -2.04 17.43
N GLU A 54 0.07 -2.02 17.37
CA GLU A 54 0.82 -1.38 16.29
C GLU A 54 0.46 -2.00 14.94
N ALA A 55 0.36 -3.33 14.85
CA ALA A 55 -0.01 -4.00 13.61
C ALA A 55 -1.42 -3.60 13.14
N ARG A 56 -2.37 -3.50 14.07
CA ARG A 56 -3.72 -3.00 13.80
C ARG A 56 -3.70 -1.55 13.31
N GLN A 57 -2.95 -0.68 13.98
CA GLN A 57 -2.84 0.73 13.58
C GLN A 57 -2.24 0.89 12.18
N ILE A 58 -1.25 0.07 11.84
CA ILE A 58 -0.66 0.04 10.50
C ILE A 58 -1.72 -0.39 9.49
N ASP A 59 -2.42 -1.50 9.73
CA ASP A 59 -3.48 -2.00 8.83
C ASP A 59 -4.57 -0.95 8.60
N GLU A 60 -5.07 -0.32 9.66
CA GLU A 60 -6.08 0.75 9.61
C GLU A 60 -5.62 1.98 8.82
N SER A 61 -4.30 2.21 8.72
CA SER A 61 -3.71 3.29 7.92
C SER A 61 -3.58 2.96 6.43
N ILE A 62 -3.70 1.69 6.05
CA ILE A 62 -3.57 1.20 4.67
C ILE A 62 -4.97 0.99 4.09
N PHE A 63 -5.22 1.60 2.93
CA PHE A 63 -6.49 1.45 2.22
C PHE A 63 -6.60 0.12 1.48
N PHE A 64 -5.48 -0.35 0.90
CA PHE A 64 -5.47 -1.57 0.10
C PHE A 64 -4.09 -2.22 0.07
N PHE A 65 -4.05 -3.56 0.05
CA PHE A 65 -2.83 -4.34 -0.08
C PHE A 65 -2.74 -5.00 -1.47
N VAL A 66 -1.70 -4.63 -2.22
CA VAL A 66 -1.41 -5.21 -3.54
C VAL A 66 -0.32 -6.28 -3.47
N GLU A 67 -0.20 -7.15 -4.47
CA GLU A 67 1.00 -8.00 -4.60
C GLU A 67 2.26 -7.12 -4.70
N ASP A 68 3.39 -7.57 -4.15
CA ASP A 68 4.64 -6.79 -4.10
C ASP A 68 5.13 -6.29 -5.46
N LYS A 69 4.84 -7.04 -6.54
CA LYS A 69 5.20 -6.61 -7.91
C LYS A 69 4.42 -5.37 -8.39
N TYR A 70 3.25 -5.09 -7.83
CA TYR A 70 2.38 -4.01 -8.28
C TYR A 70 2.66 -2.67 -7.58
N ILE A 71 3.30 -2.66 -6.41
CA ILE A 71 3.62 -1.41 -5.70
C ILE A 71 4.56 -0.49 -6.52
N ASN A 72 5.34 -1.10 -7.41
CA ASN A 72 6.30 -0.42 -8.29
C ASN A 72 5.69 0.05 -9.62
N LEU A 73 4.39 -0.13 -9.85
CA LEU A 73 3.71 0.45 -11.00
C LEU A 73 3.72 1.99 -10.90
N ASP A 74 3.59 2.69 -12.03
CA ASP A 74 3.29 4.12 -12.00
C ASP A 74 1.95 4.39 -11.31
N ASP A 75 1.77 5.60 -10.77
CA ASP A 75 0.60 5.99 -9.97
C ASP A 75 -0.71 5.71 -10.67
N LYS A 76 -0.77 6.02 -11.97
CA LYS A 76 -1.98 5.82 -12.75
C LYS A 76 -2.32 4.34 -12.84
N LYS A 77 -1.34 3.49 -13.18
CA LYS A 77 -1.55 2.03 -13.24
C LYS A 77 -1.83 1.42 -11.86
N LEU A 78 -1.19 1.92 -10.80
CA LEU A 78 -1.44 1.47 -9.44
C LEU A 78 -2.86 1.86 -8.98
N ALA A 79 -3.29 3.10 -9.25
CA ALA A 79 -4.65 3.56 -8.99
C ALA A 79 -5.69 2.73 -9.73
N GLU A 80 -5.52 2.57 -11.05
CA GLU A 80 -6.41 1.75 -11.88
C GLU A 80 -6.46 0.28 -11.41
N HIS A 81 -5.34 -0.26 -10.92
CA HIS A 81 -5.30 -1.60 -10.35
C HIS A 81 -6.12 -1.70 -9.06
N VAL A 82 -5.97 -0.74 -8.14
CA VAL A 82 -6.73 -0.69 -6.89
C VAL A 82 -8.22 -0.50 -7.17
N GLU A 83 -8.59 0.45 -8.04
CA GLU A 83 -9.99 0.72 -8.41
C GLU A 83 -10.70 -0.55 -8.90
N LYS A 84 -10.06 -1.35 -9.75
CA LYS A 84 -10.61 -2.62 -10.28
C LYS A 84 -10.82 -3.71 -9.24
N ASN A 85 -10.15 -3.65 -8.09
CA ASN A 85 -10.24 -4.67 -7.03
C ASN A 85 -11.05 -4.21 -5.81
N VAL A 86 -11.41 -2.92 -5.74
CA VAL A 86 -12.28 -2.35 -4.69
C VAL A 86 -13.72 -2.15 -5.20
N SER A 87 -13.92 -2.08 -6.52
CA SER A 87 -15.23 -1.99 -7.19
C SER A 87 -15.92 -3.35 -7.30
#